data_AF-A0AB37MK56-F1
#
_entry.id   AF-A0AB37MK56-F1
#
_cell.length_a   1.000
_cell.length_b   1.000
_cell.length_c   1.000
_cell.angle_alpha   90.00
_cell.angle_beta   90.00
_cell.angle_gamma   90.00
#
_symmetry.space_group_name_H-M   'P 1'
#
loop_
_entity.id
_entity.type
_entity.pdbx_description
1 polymer ?
#
loop_
_entity_poly.entity_id
_entity_poly.type
_entity_poly.pdbx_seq_one_letter_code
_entity_poly.pdbx_strand_id
1 'polypeptide(L)'
;MAMQAKAYDNFKVSVYVRAYEVDKMKDIHWLDSTWNVISQQLEVDKIYLETHRDLLIVDDATLEQAKKFFHDRGIETAGGITYTINEANSFETFCYSNPEHREMVRKIAEHTAKHFDEFILDDFFFTSCKSDIEIKAKGTQSWTEYRLKLMTEAGRDLVLKPAKKVNPRVKVIIKYPNWYDHFQGLGFNLEEGPQLFDGVWTGTETRDPAGNQHLQNYLSYNIIRYFDNLRPGYNGGGWVDSGGLNLGMDRYAEQLHLTMLAKAPEIILFAYNQLLGVKLSPRFRTPWQGMGTSFNYDEMTAPIRQKNGTSIEPTTMARIADVVLKQTDKLVGKLGNPIGIKSYKPFHVAGDDFLQNYLGMIGLPMDIRPVFPKDQQVVLLTAQAAQAPELMTDIRKQLQSGRDVVITSGLLKAIPEKIAEIVELRCTDLKALVNDFGRYGQAGRDLLIPQVQYYTNDAWEVVSAGRPLTGGVSGYPILLRAPYAAGNLYVLTIPDDMGNLYDFPAKALNEIRRIMSRDMDIYLEAPSKVGLFVYDNKTLVVENFNDEPVEVRIVTDDEVTRLENLENGDILAPLPAEPVQSRRPVTPKNSFRLSLLPHSYKAFQYK
;
A
#
# COMPACT_ATOMS: atom_id res chain seq x y z
N MET A 1 24.54 0.75 30.25
CA MET A 1 23.26 0.36 29.63
C MET A 1 23.45 -1.04 29.08
N ALA A 2 22.76 -2.04 29.63
CA ALA A 2 22.72 -3.35 29.00
C ALA A 2 21.99 -3.18 27.67
N MET A 3 22.61 -3.56 26.55
CA MET A 3 21.91 -3.62 25.26
C MET A 3 20.76 -4.60 25.42
N GLN A 4 19.54 -4.08 25.34
CA GLN A 4 18.34 -4.86 25.39
C GLN A 4 18.27 -5.78 24.16
N ALA A 5 17.99 -7.07 24.36
CA ALA A 5 17.73 -7.97 23.25
C ALA A 5 16.45 -7.48 22.53
N LYS A 6 16.56 -7.17 21.24
CA LYS A 6 15.41 -6.80 20.39
C LYS A 6 14.47 -8.00 20.25
N ALA A 7 13.16 -7.76 20.18
CA ALA A 7 12.18 -8.84 19.94
C ALA A 7 12.24 -9.37 18.49
N TYR A 8 12.61 -8.50 17.55
CA TYR A 8 12.72 -8.78 16.12
C TYR A 8 14.06 -8.26 15.58
N ASP A 9 14.63 -8.94 14.60
CA ASP A 9 15.97 -8.62 14.10
C ASP A 9 15.95 -7.46 13.09
N ASN A 10 14.89 -7.38 12.27
CA ASN A 10 14.86 -6.49 11.09
C ASN A 10 13.97 -5.25 11.23
N PHE A 11 13.05 -5.23 12.21
CA PHE A 11 12.11 -4.12 12.42
C PHE A 11 11.69 -4.03 13.88
N LYS A 12 10.97 -2.97 14.25
CA LYS A 12 10.33 -2.82 15.57
C LYS A 12 8.84 -3.13 15.50
N VAL A 13 8.30 -3.71 16.58
CA VAL A 13 6.86 -3.87 16.76
C VAL A 13 6.35 -2.97 17.87
N SER A 14 5.35 -2.17 17.51
CA SER A 14 4.78 -1.15 18.37
C SER A 14 3.29 -1.35 18.58
N VAL A 15 2.76 -0.93 19.72
CA VAL A 15 1.31 -0.90 20.00
C VAL A 15 0.86 0.55 20.19
N TYR A 16 -0.22 0.95 19.53
CA TYR A 16 -0.87 2.24 19.79
C TYR A 16 -2.00 2.10 20.81
N VAL A 17 -2.00 2.96 21.81
CA VAL A 17 -3.00 2.99 22.89
C VAL A 17 -3.79 4.28 22.75
N ARG A 18 -5.10 4.17 22.53
CA ARG A 18 -5.98 5.34 22.46
C ARG A 18 -6.12 6.03 23.81
N ALA A 19 -6.43 7.32 23.83
CA ALA A 19 -6.51 8.15 25.04
C ALA A 19 -7.47 7.57 26.08
N TYR A 20 -8.57 6.94 25.62
CA TYR A 20 -9.52 6.23 26.47
C TYR A 20 -8.90 5.10 27.30
N GLU A 21 -7.99 4.35 26.69
CA GLU A 21 -7.29 3.26 27.34
C GLU A 21 -6.12 3.79 28.17
N VAL A 22 -5.45 4.86 27.73
CA VAL A 22 -4.42 5.54 28.54
C VAL A 22 -5.03 6.13 29.82
N ASP A 23 -6.21 6.76 29.78
CA ASP A 23 -6.89 7.28 30.98
C ASP A 23 -7.22 6.18 32.00
N LYS A 24 -7.50 4.95 31.55
CA LYS A 24 -7.72 3.80 32.44
C LYS A 24 -6.44 3.34 33.13
N MET A 25 -5.26 3.68 32.62
CA MET A 25 -3.97 3.27 33.18
C MET A 25 -3.65 3.88 34.55
N LYS A 26 -4.45 4.84 35.04
CA LYS A 26 -4.43 5.27 36.43
C LYS A 26 -4.71 4.12 37.41
N ASP A 27 -5.50 3.13 36.99
CA ASP A 27 -5.64 1.85 37.68
C ASP A 27 -4.51 0.90 37.26
N ILE A 28 -3.52 0.77 38.14
CA ILE A 28 -2.35 -0.08 37.89
C ILE A 28 -2.70 -1.57 37.82
N HIS A 29 -3.77 -2.01 38.49
CA HIS A 29 -4.22 -3.40 38.42
C HIS A 29 -4.87 -3.70 37.06
N TRP A 30 -5.65 -2.76 36.53
CA TRP A 30 -6.18 -2.87 35.17
C TRP A 30 -5.04 -2.87 34.13
N LEU A 31 -4.07 -1.97 34.26
CA LEU A 31 -2.93 -1.92 33.35
C LEU A 31 -2.11 -3.22 33.40
N ASP A 32 -1.74 -3.71 34.58
CA ASP A 32 -0.95 -4.93 34.71
C ASP A 32 -1.70 -6.15 34.16
N SER A 33 -2.97 -6.33 34.54
CA SER A 33 -3.77 -7.48 34.10
C SER A 33 -4.02 -7.49 32.58
N THR A 34 -4.33 -6.35 31.98
CA THR A 34 -4.57 -6.27 30.53
C THR A 34 -3.29 -6.35 29.72
N TRP A 35 -2.19 -5.77 30.22
CA TRP A 35 -0.89 -5.88 29.58
C TRP A 35 -0.38 -7.33 29.60
N ASN A 36 -0.60 -8.07 30.69
CA ASN A 36 -0.25 -9.48 30.78
C ASN A 36 -0.98 -10.32 29.71
N VAL A 37 -2.23 -10.00 29.36
CA VAL A 37 -2.93 -10.68 28.26
C VAL A 37 -2.22 -10.47 26.92
N ILE A 38 -1.81 -9.24 26.61
CA ILE A 38 -1.15 -8.92 25.34
C ILE A 38 0.28 -9.48 25.32
N SER A 39 1.09 -9.15 26.32
CA SER A 39 2.53 -9.43 26.36
C SER A 39 2.90 -10.91 26.49
N GLN A 40 1.98 -11.77 26.95
CA GLN A 40 2.21 -13.21 26.92
C GLN A 40 2.04 -13.81 25.51
N GLN A 41 1.38 -13.11 24.59
CA GLN A 41 1.07 -13.60 23.25
C GLN A 41 1.86 -12.87 22.15
N LEU A 42 2.38 -11.69 22.44
CA LEU A 42 3.03 -10.77 21.50
C LEU A 42 4.24 -10.08 22.16
N GLU A 43 5.40 -10.15 21.52
CA GLU A 43 6.56 -9.34 21.93
C GLU A 43 6.44 -7.93 21.32
N VAL A 44 6.66 -6.89 22.14
CA VAL A 44 6.46 -5.49 21.79
C VAL A 44 7.69 -4.69 22.21
N ASP A 45 8.27 -3.94 21.28
CA ASP A 45 9.46 -3.10 21.54
C ASP A 45 9.07 -1.71 22.07
N LYS A 46 7.91 -1.19 21.62
CA LYS A 46 7.50 0.19 21.88
C LYS A 46 5.98 0.35 22.04
N ILE A 47 5.58 1.35 22.81
CA ILE A 47 4.18 1.72 22.98
C ILE A 47 3.95 3.21 22.75
N TYR A 48 2.93 3.54 21.96
CA TYR A 48 2.46 4.92 21.78
C TYR A 48 1.28 5.17 22.72
N LEU A 49 1.45 6.14 23.61
CA LEU A 49 0.44 6.55 24.58
C LEU A 49 -0.24 7.81 24.07
N GLU A 50 -1.46 7.67 23.55
CA GLU A 50 -2.23 8.80 23.07
C GLU A 50 -2.65 9.73 24.22
N THR A 51 -2.38 11.02 24.06
CA THR A 51 -2.68 12.02 25.09
C THR A 51 -4.01 12.73 24.86
N HIS A 52 -4.58 12.62 23.65
CA HIS A 52 -5.85 13.26 23.30
C HIS A 52 -6.66 12.49 22.25
N ARG A 53 -7.98 12.41 22.47
CA ARG A 53 -9.01 11.94 21.53
C ARG A 53 -10.39 12.40 22.02
N ASP A 54 -11.25 12.90 21.14
CA ASP A 54 -12.63 13.33 21.46
C ASP A 54 -12.72 14.29 22.66
N LEU A 55 -11.89 15.34 22.64
CA LEU A 55 -11.73 16.35 23.69
C LEU A 55 -11.22 15.83 25.06
N LEU A 56 -11.07 14.51 25.24
CA LEU A 56 -10.37 13.95 26.39
C LEU A 56 -8.88 14.33 26.28
N ILE A 57 -8.34 14.97 27.31
CA ILE A 57 -6.88 15.15 27.50
C ILE A 57 -6.50 14.33 28.73
N VAL A 58 -5.59 13.37 28.56
CA VAL A 58 -5.10 12.53 29.66
C VAL A 58 -4.21 13.36 30.58
N ASP A 59 -4.41 13.24 31.89
CA ASP A 59 -3.67 14.04 32.87
C ASP A 59 -2.20 13.61 33.03
N ASP A 60 -1.38 14.56 33.51
CA ASP A 60 0.07 14.37 33.71
C ASP A 60 0.42 13.12 34.53
N ALA A 61 -0.32 12.86 35.63
CA ALA A 61 0.02 11.80 36.57
C ALA A 61 -0.24 10.43 35.95
N THR A 62 -1.34 10.29 35.21
CA THR A 62 -1.65 9.07 34.47
C THR A 62 -0.60 8.78 33.39
N LEU A 63 -0.15 9.80 32.64
CA LEU A 63 0.91 9.64 31.63
C LEU A 63 2.24 9.19 32.23
N GLU A 64 2.69 9.81 33.32
CA GLU A 64 3.95 9.43 33.98
C GLU A 64 3.87 8.03 34.62
N GLN A 65 2.72 7.65 35.19
CA GLN A 65 2.50 6.29 35.69
C GLN A 65 2.59 5.25 34.57
N ALA A 66 1.90 5.48 33.45
CA ALA A 66 1.92 4.58 32.30
C ALA A 66 3.34 4.46 31.72
N LYS A 67 4.03 5.59 31.49
CA LYS A 67 5.42 5.59 31.02
C LYS A 67 6.33 4.77 31.92
N LYS A 68 6.25 5.00 33.24
CA LYS A 68 7.04 4.26 34.21
C LYS A 68 6.76 2.76 34.13
N PHE A 69 5.49 2.35 34.08
CA PHE A 69 5.09 0.94 33.99
C PHE A 69 5.75 0.21 32.80
N PHE A 70 5.78 0.86 31.63
CA PHE A 70 6.37 0.30 30.41
C PHE A 70 7.91 0.34 30.44
N HIS A 71 8.51 1.43 30.90
CA HIS A 71 9.97 1.53 31.05
C HIS A 71 10.54 0.52 32.06
N ASP A 72 9.85 0.27 33.18
CA ASP A 72 10.23 -0.77 34.15
C ASP A 72 10.24 -2.18 33.51
N ARG A 73 9.54 -2.35 32.38
CA ARG A 73 9.48 -3.59 31.58
C ARG A 73 10.34 -3.52 30.31
N GLY A 74 11.13 -2.45 30.16
CA GLY A 74 12.02 -2.23 29.01
C GLY A 74 11.32 -1.80 27.73
N ILE A 75 10.05 -1.39 27.78
CA ILE A 75 9.33 -0.98 26.57
C ILE A 75 9.56 0.52 26.34
N GLU A 76 9.92 0.88 25.11
CA GLU A 76 10.06 2.28 24.70
C GLU A 76 8.68 2.96 24.70
N THR A 77 8.62 4.25 25.01
CA THR A 77 7.35 5.00 25.02
C THR A 77 7.44 6.23 24.13
N ALA A 78 6.40 6.48 23.34
CA ALA A 78 6.21 7.70 22.58
C ALA A 78 4.77 8.22 22.76
N GLY A 79 4.52 9.48 22.42
CA GLY A 79 3.19 10.08 22.48
C GLY A 79 2.36 9.82 21.22
N GLY A 80 1.05 9.86 21.35
CA GLY A 80 0.11 9.90 20.22
C GLY A 80 -0.90 11.04 20.35
N ILE A 81 -1.39 11.57 19.24
CA ILE A 81 -2.47 12.56 19.22
C ILE A 81 -3.48 12.20 18.14
N THR A 82 -4.76 12.11 18.50
CA THR A 82 -5.87 12.14 17.54
C THR A 82 -6.63 13.45 17.69
N TYR A 83 -6.65 14.26 16.64
CA TYR A 83 -7.26 15.60 16.62
C TYR A 83 -8.78 15.56 16.32
N THR A 84 -9.53 14.80 17.12
CA THR A 84 -11.00 14.71 17.04
C THR A 84 -11.70 15.56 18.10
N ILE A 85 -12.86 16.09 17.72
CA ILE A 85 -13.84 16.69 18.64
C ILE A 85 -14.83 15.60 19.07
N ASN A 86 -15.36 14.83 18.12
CA ASN A 86 -16.35 13.80 18.37
C ASN A 86 -16.38 12.76 17.23
N GLU A 87 -15.71 11.62 17.43
CA GLU A 87 -15.70 10.53 16.45
C GLU A 87 -17.09 9.99 16.12
N ALA A 88 -18.00 9.93 17.10
CA ALA A 88 -19.37 9.46 16.87
C ALA A 88 -20.17 10.41 15.97
N ASN A 89 -19.76 11.68 15.87
CA ASN A 89 -20.33 12.65 14.94
C ASN A 89 -19.63 12.60 13.58
N SER A 90 -19.67 11.43 12.92
CA SER A 90 -19.07 11.22 11.60
C SER A 90 -17.60 11.66 11.53
N PHE A 91 -16.80 11.28 12.54
CA PHE A 91 -15.38 11.62 12.59
C PHE A 91 -15.11 13.14 12.65
N GLU A 92 -15.85 13.87 13.49
CA GLU A 92 -15.71 15.32 13.60
C GLU A 92 -14.30 15.71 14.09
N THR A 93 -13.56 16.43 13.25
CA THR A 93 -12.22 16.97 13.55
C THR A 93 -12.26 18.47 13.83
N PHE A 94 -11.14 19.01 14.33
CA PHE A 94 -11.02 20.45 14.54
C PHE A 94 -11.16 21.26 13.24
N CYS A 95 -11.90 22.35 13.35
CA CYS A 95 -11.93 23.41 12.33
C CYS A 95 -10.73 24.36 12.48
N TYR A 96 -9.73 24.26 11.61
CA TYR A 96 -8.48 25.05 11.71
C TYR A 96 -8.63 26.53 11.31
N SER A 97 -9.84 26.94 10.96
CA SER A 97 -10.22 28.35 10.76
C SER A 97 -10.83 28.99 12.01
N ASN A 98 -11.29 28.18 12.97
CA ASN A 98 -11.89 28.66 14.22
C ASN A 98 -10.77 28.96 15.24
N PRO A 99 -10.64 30.20 15.75
CA PRO A 99 -9.61 30.57 16.73
C PRO A 99 -9.60 29.70 18.00
N GLU A 100 -10.76 29.33 18.52
CA GLU A 100 -10.87 28.52 19.74
C GLU A 100 -10.34 27.09 19.52
N HIS A 101 -10.66 26.51 18.35
CA HIS A 101 -10.18 25.19 17.97
C HIS A 101 -8.66 25.21 17.74
N ARG A 102 -8.13 26.26 17.10
CA ARG A 102 -6.68 26.42 16.89
C ARG A 102 -5.92 26.49 18.21
N GLU A 103 -6.48 27.18 19.19
CA GLU A 103 -5.91 27.26 20.55
C GLU A 103 -5.94 25.89 21.26
N MET A 104 -7.02 25.12 21.12
CA MET A 104 -7.08 23.74 21.63
C MET A 104 -6.02 22.84 20.97
N VAL A 105 -5.88 22.91 19.64
CA VAL A 105 -4.86 22.14 18.89
C VAL A 105 -3.45 22.43 19.42
N ARG A 106 -3.15 23.72 19.65
CA ARG A 106 -1.88 24.18 20.25
C ARG A 106 -1.67 23.61 21.64
N LYS A 107 -2.68 23.70 22.50
CA LYS A 107 -2.62 23.17 23.87
C LYS A 107 -2.36 21.67 23.90
N ILE A 108 -3.00 20.91 23.01
CA ILE A 108 -2.78 19.46 22.90
C ILE A 108 -1.33 19.16 22.50
N ALA A 109 -0.79 19.84 21.48
CA ALA A 109 0.60 19.64 21.04
C ALA A 109 1.61 19.98 22.15
N GLU A 110 1.40 21.08 22.88
CA GLU A 110 2.24 21.47 24.02
C GLU A 110 2.17 20.46 25.16
N HIS A 111 0.97 19.95 25.47
CA HIS A 111 0.76 18.90 26.47
C HIS A 111 1.52 17.63 26.12
N THR A 112 1.38 17.12 24.89
CA THR A 112 2.08 15.91 24.46
C THR A 112 3.61 16.10 24.48
N ALA A 113 4.11 17.22 23.95
CA ALA A 113 5.54 17.50 23.87
C ALA A 113 6.22 17.66 25.23
N LYS A 114 5.48 18.07 26.27
CA LYS A 114 5.95 18.12 27.65
C LYS A 114 6.33 16.73 28.19
N HIS A 115 5.63 15.68 27.75
CA HIS A 115 5.79 14.33 28.29
C HIS A 115 6.66 13.40 27.45
N PHE A 116 6.83 13.67 26.15
CA PHE A 116 7.53 12.79 25.22
C PHE A 116 8.57 13.51 24.37
N ASP A 117 9.70 12.85 24.10
CA ASP A 117 10.71 13.29 23.11
C ASP A 117 10.33 12.91 21.67
N GLU A 118 9.23 12.16 21.49
CA GLU A 118 8.68 11.82 20.18
C GLU A 118 7.16 11.62 20.31
N PHE A 119 6.38 12.15 19.36
CA PHE A 119 4.97 11.80 19.22
C PHE A 119 4.51 11.76 17.77
N ILE A 120 3.49 10.95 17.52
CA ILE A 120 2.84 10.78 16.21
C ILE A 120 1.47 11.45 16.20
N LEU A 121 1.19 12.18 15.13
CA LEU A 121 -0.15 12.63 14.78
C LEU A 121 -0.86 11.50 14.05
N ASP A 122 -1.99 11.04 14.60
CA ASP A 122 -2.89 10.10 13.96
C ASP A 122 -3.50 10.72 12.68
N ASP A 123 -4.09 9.88 11.82
CA ASP A 123 -4.55 10.29 10.49
C ASP A 123 -5.76 11.23 10.51
N PHE A 124 -6.27 11.60 11.69
CA PHE A 124 -7.28 12.63 11.90
C PHE A 124 -6.72 14.07 11.91
N PHE A 125 -5.44 14.27 11.62
CA PHE A 125 -4.88 15.60 11.35
C PHE A 125 -5.24 16.10 9.94
N PHE A 126 -6.54 16.17 9.66
CA PHE A 126 -7.15 16.73 8.45
C PHE A 126 -8.33 17.63 8.81
N THR A 127 -8.89 18.32 7.82
CA THR A 127 -10.14 19.05 8.04
C THR A 127 -11.18 18.79 6.95
N SER A 128 -12.39 18.43 7.40
CA SER A 128 -13.59 18.35 6.58
C SER A 128 -14.56 19.50 6.87
N CYS A 129 -14.19 20.41 7.79
CA CYS A 129 -15.01 21.53 8.22
C CYS A 129 -15.48 22.37 7.01
N LYS A 130 -16.71 22.88 7.12
CA LYS A 130 -17.36 23.80 6.18
C LYS A 130 -18.27 24.77 6.95
N SER A 131 -17.81 25.21 8.12
CA SER A 131 -18.54 26.20 8.93
C SER A 131 -18.54 27.57 8.26
N ASP A 132 -19.41 28.48 8.69
CA ASP A 132 -19.46 29.86 8.15
C ASP A 132 -18.11 30.59 8.27
N ILE A 133 -17.36 30.34 9.34
CA ILE A 133 -16.02 30.90 9.56
C ILE A 133 -15.08 30.42 8.45
N GLU A 134 -15.09 29.12 8.14
CA GLU A 134 -14.21 28.56 7.14
C GLU A 134 -14.66 28.89 5.72
N ILE A 135 -15.96 28.93 5.44
CA ILE A 135 -16.49 29.39 4.15
C ILE A 135 -16.01 30.82 3.88
N LYS A 136 -16.09 31.69 4.88
CA LYS A 136 -15.57 33.06 4.81
C LYS A 136 -14.05 33.10 4.61
N ALA A 137 -13.30 32.26 5.33
CA ALA A 137 -11.84 32.20 5.24
C ALA A 137 -11.32 31.64 3.91
N LYS A 138 -12.02 30.63 3.34
CA LYS A 138 -11.74 30.07 2.02
C LYS A 138 -11.81 31.14 0.92
N GLY A 139 -12.82 32.01 1.00
CA GLY A 139 -13.08 33.03 -0.01
C GLY A 139 -13.35 32.38 -1.38
N THR A 140 -12.65 32.83 -2.42
CA THR A 140 -12.83 32.36 -3.81
C THR A 140 -11.97 31.14 -4.18
N GLN A 141 -11.09 30.67 -3.30
CA GLN A 141 -10.26 29.48 -3.54
C GLN A 141 -11.13 28.23 -3.68
N SER A 142 -10.63 27.21 -4.37
CA SER A 142 -11.17 25.86 -4.23
C SER A 142 -10.97 25.34 -2.80
N TRP A 143 -11.73 24.32 -2.41
CA TRP A 143 -11.54 23.68 -1.10
C TRP A 143 -10.14 23.07 -0.97
N THR A 144 -9.64 22.46 -2.05
CA THR A 144 -8.31 21.83 -2.10
C THR A 144 -7.20 22.85 -1.88
N GLU A 145 -7.15 23.93 -2.68
CA GLU A 145 -6.12 24.99 -2.54
C GLU A 145 -6.12 25.58 -1.13
N TYR A 146 -7.32 25.89 -0.62
CA TYR A 146 -7.46 26.46 0.70
C TYR A 146 -6.98 25.51 1.81
N ARG A 147 -7.43 24.25 1.79
CA ARG A 147 -7.10 23.26 2.82
C ARG A 147 -5.64 22.87 2.81
N LEU A 148 -5.01 22.74 1.64
CA LEU A 148 -3.58 22.48 1.52
C LEU A 148 -2.77 23.58 2.23
N LYS A 149 -3.09 24.85 1.95
CA LYS A 149 -2.45 26.00 2.63
C LYS A 149 -2.73 26.01 4.14
N LEU A 150 -4.00 25.86 4.52
CA LEU A 150 -4.45 25.93 5.91
C LEU A 150 -3.79 24.85 6.78
N MET A 151 -3.78 23.60 6.33
CA MET A 151 -3.24 22.50 7.11
C MET A 151 -1.71 22.49 7.16
N THR A 152 -1.06 22.97 6.09
CA THR A 152 0.39 23.20 6.09
C THR A 152 0.77 24.27 7.13
N GLU A 153 0.02 25.36 7.20
CA GLU A 153 0.19 26.39 8.25
C GLU A 153 -0.11 25.82 9.64
N ALA A 154 -1.22 25.09 9.81
CA ALA A 154 -1.59 24.50 11.09
C ALA A 154 -0.52 23.53 11.62
N GLY A 155 0.02 22.64 10.77
CA GLY A 155 1.10 21.75 11.16
C GLY A 155 2.33 22.50 11.65
N ARG A 156 2.70 23.58 10.95
CA ARG A 156 3.86 24.42 11.30
C ARG A 156 3.65 25.23 12.57
N ASP A 157 2.54 25.93 12.67
CA ASP A 157 2.33 27.01 13.64
C ASP A 157 1.53 26.59 14.86
N LEU A 158 0.70 25.54 14.75
CA LEU A 158 -0.10 25.04 15.87
C LEU A 158 0.46 23.75 16.46
N VAL A 159 1.22 22.96 15.69
CA VAL A 159 1.82 21.71 16.19
C VAL A 159 3.32 21.84 16.40
N LEU A 160 4.10 22.02 15.32
CA LEU A 160 5.56 21.94 15.38
C LEU A 160 6.21 23.04 16.23
N LYS A 161 5.91 24.32 15.96
CA LYS A 161 6.47 25.44 16.73
C LYS A 161 6.12 25.36 18.23
N PRO A 162 4.85 25.14 18.62
CA PRO A 162 4.49 25.00 20.04
C PRO A 162 5.13 23.80 20.71
N ALA A 163 5.11 22.62 20.06
CA ALA A 163 5.77 21.43 20.58
C ALA A 163 7.27 21.64 20.82
N LYS A 164 7.99 22.18 19.82
CA LYS A 164 9.44 22.45 19.91
C LYS A 164 9.77 23.57 20.91
N LYS A 165 8.83 24.48 21.20
CA LYS A 165 8.99 25.48 22.27
C LYS A 165 8.97 24.85 23.66
N VAL A 166 8.11 23.85 23.87
CA VAL A 166 8.00 23.12 25.14
C VAL A 166 9.16 22.13 25.30
N ASN A 167 9.47 21.38 24.24
CA ASN A 167 10.58 20.44 24.21
C ASN A 167 11.39 20.60 22.91
N PRO A 168 12.53 21.30 22.93
CA PRO A 168 13.35 21.53 21.73
C PRO A 168 13.89 20.26 21.05
N ARG A 169 13.86 19.10 21.73
CA ARG A 169 14.32 17.81 21.21
C ARG A 169 13.20 16.94 20.64
N VAL A 170 11.93 17.37 20.78
CA VAL A 170 10.80 16.57 20.35
C VAL A 170 10.82 16.32 18.84
N LYS A 171 10.61 15.06 18.47
CA LYS A 171 10.31 14.67 17.09
C LYS A 171 8.80 14.57 16.92
N VAL A 172 8.27 15.23 15.89
CA VAL A 172 6.86 15.19 15.56
C VAL A 172 6.69 14.48 14.23
N ILE A 173 5.93 13.38 14.27
CA ILE A 173 5.69 12.50 13.14
C ILE A 173 4.25 12.71 12.65
N ILE A 174 4.03 12.68 11.34
CA ILE A 174 2.69 12.69 10.76
C ILE A 174 2.34 11.30 10.19
N LYS A 175 1.23 10.70 10.64
CA LYS A 175 0.62 9.55 9.97
C LYS A 175 -0.23 10.04 8.80
N TYR A 176 -0.06 9.42 7.64
CA TYR A 176 -0.95 9.56 6.50
C TYR A 176 -1.82 8.31 6.36
N PRO A 177 -3.13 8.43 6.09
CA PRO A 177 -4.05 7.29 6.00
C PRO A 177 -3.89 6.44 4.73
N ASN A 178 -4.65 5.37 4.61
CA ASN A 178 -4.63 4.46 3.45
C ASN A 178 -5.23 5.06 2.15
N TRP A 179 -6.03 6.13 2.21
CA TRP A 179 -6.77 6.73 1.09
C TRP A 179 -6.00 7.83 0.34
N TYR A 180 -4.73 7.56 -0.04
CA TYR A 180 -3.77 8.54 -0.57
C TYR A 180 -4.21 9.42 -1.75
N ASP A 181 -5.23 9.01 -2.53
CA ASP A 181 -5.74 9.80 -3.65
C ASP A 181 -6.71 10.91 -3.25
N HIS A 182 -7.24 10.89 -2.02
CA HIS A 182 -8.22 11.87 -1.54
C HIS A 182 -7.62 12.93 -0.61
N PHE A 183 -6.33 12.81 -0.32
CA PHE A 183 -5.56 13.62 0.65
C PHE A 183 -5.72 15.13 0.48
N GLN A 184 -5.52 15.62 -0.74
CA GLN A 184 -5.57 17.06 -1.05
C GLN A 184 -6.95 17.66 -0.75
N GLY A 185 -8.02 16.87 -0.88
CA GLY A 185 -9.39 17.33 -0.59
C GLY A 185 -9.62 17.60 0.90
N LEU A 186 -8.80 17.00 1.78
CA LEU A 186 -8.90 17.12 3.24
C LEU A 186 -7.72 17.88 3.87
N GLY A 187 -6.79 18.36 3.04
CA GLY A 187 -5.67 19.22 3.45
C GLY A 187 -4.35 18.49 3.72
N PHE A 188 -4.25 17.20 3.43
CA PHE A 188 -2.97 16.51 3.45
C PHE A 188 -2.09 16.96 2.28
N ASN A 189 -1.14 17.84 2.58
CA ASN A 189 -0.19 18.34 1.59
C ASN A 189 1.01 17.39 1.48
N LEU A 190 1.03 16.52 0.47
CA LEU A 190 2.15 15.59 0.24
C LEU A 190 3.41 16.22 -0.33
N GLU A 191 3.35 17.46 -0.85
CA GLU A 191 4.53 18.18 -1.33
C GLU A 191 5.29 18.79 -0.14
N GLU A 192 4.59 19.46 0.78
CA GLU A 192 5.23 20.12 1.93
C GLU A 192 5.26 19.27 3.19
N GLY A 193 4.20 18.53 3.50
CA GLY A 193 4.02 17.83 4.77
C GLY A 193 5.16 16.85 5.09
N PRO A 194 5.52 15.92 4.18
CA PRO A 194 6.65 15.01 4.42
C PRO A 194 7.98 15.71 4.66
N GLN A 195 8.17 16.92 4.12
CA GLN A 195 9.37 17.74 4.32
C GLN A 195 9.32 18.56 5.62
N LEU A 196 8.11 18.89 6.08
CA LEU A 196 7.85 19.76 7.23
C LEU A 196 7.98 19.00 8.56
N PHE A 197 7.48 17.77 8.64
CA PHE A 197 7.53 16.94 9.85
C PHE A 197 8.87 16.20 9.99
N ASP A 198 9.18 15.73 11.21
CA ASP A 198 10.44 15.03 11.48
C ASP A 198 10.45 13.59 10.92
N GLY A 199 9.27 13.04 10.59
CA GLY A 199 9.10 11.76 9.90
C GLY A 199 7.65 11.55 9.44
N VAL A 200 7.44 10.55 8.58
CA VAL A 200 6.12 10.10 8.12
C VAL A 200 5.84 8.67 8.54
N TRP A 201 4.58 8.36 8.78
CA TRP A 201 4.07 7.00 8.99
C TRP A 201 2.95 6.71 8.02
N THR A 202 2.81 5.45 7.66
CA THR A 202 1.91 5.02 6.60
C THR A 202 0.78 4.14 7.15
N GLY A 203 -0.46 4.55 6.97
CA GLY A 203 -1.62 3.67 7.14
C GLY A 203 -1.65 2.61 6.04
N THR A 204 -1.38 1.36 6.40
CA THR A 204 -1.35 0.21 5.48
C THR A 204 -2.57 -0.68 5.62
N GLU A 205 -3.51 -0.29 6.48
CA GLU A 205 -4.75 -1.01 6.70
C GLU A 205 -5.58 -1.09 5.40
N THR A 206 -5.93 -2.31 5.00
CA THR A 206 -6.86 -2.57 3.88
C THR A 206 -8.22 -2.98 4.44
N ARG A 207 -9.21 -3.06 3.57
CA ARG A 207 -10.58 -3.44 3.93
C ARG A 207 -11.04 -4.59 3.05
N ASP A 208 -12.31 -4.95 3.20
CA ASP A 208 -12.99 -5.66 2.13
C ASP A 208 -12.84 -4.87 0.81
N PRO A 209 -12.23 -5.45 -0.24
CA PRO A 209 -12.10 -4.79 -1.53
C PRO A 209 -13.45 -4.42 -2.16
N ALA A 210 -14.54 -5.09 -1.77
CA ALA A 210 -15.90 -4.75 -2.18
C ALA A 210 -16.56 -3.66 -1.31
N GLY A 211 -15.88 -3.20 -0.25
CA GLY A 211 -16.32 -2.15 0.63
C GLY A 211 -16.24 -0.75 0.01
N ASN A 212 -16.69 0.24 0.78
CA ASN A 212 -16.83 1.64 0.37
C ASN A 212 -15.52 2.42 0.16
N GLN A 213 -14.37 1.83 0.47
CA GLN A 213 -13.05 2.45 0.23
C GLN A 213 -12.36 1.92 -1.03
N HIS A 214 -12.83 0.81 -1.62
CA HIS A 214 -12.28 0.20 -2.84
C HIS A 214 -10.78 -0.16 -2.77
N LEU A 215 -10.24 -0.38 -1.57
CA LEU A 215 -8.82 -0.64 -1.34
C LEU A 215 -8.48 -2.12 -1.58
N GLN A 216 -7.49 -2.37 -2.43
CA GLN A 216 -7.03 -3.71 -2.79
C GLN A 216 -5.86 -4.14 -1.89
N ASN A 217 -5.70 -5.44 -1.67
CA ASN A 217 -4.69 -6.05 -0.80
C ASN A 217 -3.27 -5.49 -1.01
N TYR A 218 -2.87 -5.35 -2.28
CA TYR A 218 -1.55 -4.85 -2.69
C TYR A 218 -1.21 -3.46 -2.11
N LEU A 219 -2.23 -2.69 -1.72
CA LEU A 219 -2.06 -1.38 -1.11
C LEU A 219 -1.13 -1.42 0.09
N SER A 220 -1.26 -2.43 0.98
CA SER A 220 -0.45 -2.55 2.21
C SER A 220 1.06 -2.46 1.94
N TYR A 221 1.50 -2.97 0.79
CA TYR A 221 2.88 -2.88 0.31
C TYR A 221 3.14 -1.57 -0.44
N ASN A 222 2.28 -1.24 -1.41
CA ASN A 222 2.51 -0.17 -2.37
C ASN A 222 2.53 1.23 -1.73
N ILE A 223 1.68 1.47 -0.73
CA ILE A 223 1.56 2.79 -0.10
C ILE A 223 2.80 3.14 0.74
N ILE A 224 3.44 2.14 1.38
CA ILE A 224 4.74 2.33 2.07
C ILE A 224 5.76 2.85 1.06
N ARG A 225 5.88 2.16 -0.07
CA ARG A 225 6.82 2.53 -1.13
C ARG A 225 6.54 3.90 -1.71
N TYR A 226 5.27 4.23 -1.92
CA TYR A 226 4.90 5.56 -2.38
C TYR A 226 5.35 6.64 -1.39
N PHE A 227 5.17 6.42 -0.08
CA PHE A 227 5.57 7.41 0.92
C PHE A 227 7.09 7.47 1.11
N ASP A 228 7.82 6.37 0.92
CA ASP A 228 9.28 6.37 0.83
C ASP A 228 9.76 7.27 -0.32
N ASN A 229 9.03 7.28 -1.44
CA ASN A 229 9.35 8.12 -2.59
C ASN A 229 8.98 9.60 -2.39
N LEU A 230 8.16 9.95 -1.39
CA LEU A 230 7.90 11.36 -1.04
C LEU A 230 9.11 12.00 -0.36
N ARG A 231 9.77 11.25 0.53
CA ARG A 231 10.99 11.66 1.22
C ARG A 231 11.82 10.43 1.64
N PRO A 232 12.77 9.99 0.80
CA PRO A 232 13.55 8.79 1.06
C PRO A 232 14.26 8.80 2.42
N GLY A 233 14.08 7.74 3.20
CA GLY A 233 14.69 7.58 4.53
C GLY A 233 13.94 8.24 5.70
N TYR A 234 12.76 8.81 5.46
CA TYR A 234 11.96 9.48 6.50
C TYR A 234 10.59 8.84 6.77
N ASN A 235 10.27 7.74 6.08
CA ASN A 235 9.13 6.91 6.43
C ASN A 235 9.55 5.91 7.51
N GLY A 236 9.01 6.08 8.71
CA GLY A 236 9.44 5.32 9.87
C GLY A 236 8.68 4.02 10.09
N GLY A 237 7.52 3.82 9.44
CA GLY A 237 6.79 2.58 9.60
C GLY A 237 5.39 2.51 9.01
N GLY A 238 4.85 1.30 9.05
CA GLY A 238 3.46 1.02 8.72
C GLY A 238 2.57 0.99 9.96
N TRP A 239 1.29 1.15 9.74
CA TRP A 239 0.25 1.16 10.77
C TRP A 239 -0.88 0.26 10.29
N VAL A 240 -1.28 -0.71 11.11
CA VAL A 240 -2.30 -1.70 10.73
C VAL A 240 -3.34 -1.79 11.84
N ASP A 241 -4.61 -1.73 11.46
CA ASP A 241 -5.73 -1.96 12.36
C ASP A 241 -6.40 -3.33 12.16
N SER A 242 -7.34 -3.68 13.04
CA SER A 242 -8.06 -4.95 12.95
C SER A 242 -9.12 -5.00 11.82
N GLY A 243 -9.14 -4.02 10.91
CA GLY A 243 -10.06 -3.95 9.79
C GLY A 243 -9.87 -5.12 8.81
N GLY A 244 -10.97 -5.59 8.24
CA GLY A 244 -10.97 -6.75 7.33
C GLY A 244 -10.96 -8.11 8.02
N LEU A 245 -10.77 -8.20 9.36
CA LEU A 245 -10.82 -9.48 10.10
C LEU A 245 -12.13 -10.25 9.93
N ASN A 246 -13.22 -9.58 9.59
CA ASN A 246 -14.51 -10.20 9.29
C ASN A 246 -14.47 -11.14 8.07
N LEU A 247 -13.46 -11.02 7.23
CA LEU A 247 -13.23 -11.87 6.05
C LEU A 247 -12.36 -13.10 6.36
N GLY A 248 -11.69 -13.13 7.51
CA GLY A 248 -10.72 -14.15 7.88
C GLY A 248 -9.53 -13.55 8.64
N MET A 249 -8.93 -14.33 9.54
CA MET A 249 -7.74 -13.87 10.29
C MET A 249 -6.48 -13.78 9.44
N ASP A 250 -6.40 -14.56 8.37
CA ASP A 250 -5.36 -14.44 7.34
C ASP A 250 -5.37 -13.08 6.64
N ARG A 251 -6.52 -12.39 6.56
CA ARG A 251 -6.56 -11.01 6.03
C ARG A 251 -5.80 -10.01 6.89
N TYR A 252 -5.80 -10.18 8.20
CA TYR A 252 -4.98 -9.35 9.09
C TYR A 252 -3.51 -9.77 9.01
N ALA A 253 -3.23 -11.08 8.93
CA ALA A 253 -1.88 -11.59 8.68
C ALA A 253 -1.27 -11.01 7.40
N GLU A 254 -2.03 -10.98 6.31
CA GLU A 254 -1.58 -10.45 5.03
C GLU A 254 -1.21 -8.96 5.12
N GLN A 255 -2.03 -8.13 5.78
CA GLN A 255 -1.72 -6.71 5.97
C GLN A 255 -0.39 -6.50 6.69
N LEU A 256 -0.13 -7.26 7.75
CA LEU A 256 1.15 -7.22 8.47
C LEU A 256 2.31 -7.66 7.57
N HIS A 257 2.13 -8.79 6.86
CA HIS A 257 3.15 -9.35 5.98
C HIS A 257 3.53 -8.40 4.85
N LEU A 258 2.54 -7.90 4.10
CA LEU A 258 2.73 -7.00 2.96
C LEU A 258 3.35 -5.66 3.38
N THR A 259 2.97 -5.13 4.54
CA THR A 259 3.60 -3.94 5.12
C THR A 259 5.09 -4.16 5.31
N MET A 260 5.48 -5.33 5.82
CA MET A 260 6.88 -5.65 6.09
C MET A 260 7.68 -6.05 4.85
N LEU A 261 7.04 -6.65 3.84
CA LEU A 261 7.66 -6.85 2.52
C LEU A 261 8.10 -5.53 1.89
N ALA A 262 7.41 -4.42 2.18
CA ALA A 262 7.82 -3.09 1.74
C ALA A 262 9.02 -2.52 2.51
N LYS A 263 9.61 -3.28 3.45
CA LYS A 263 10.77 -2.90 4.28
C LYS A 263 10.52 -1.74 5.25
N ALA A 264 9.29 -1.64 5.76
CA ALA A 264 8.95 -0.70 6.84
C ALA A 264 9.88 -0.90 8.06
N PRO A 265 10.49 0.15 8.65
CA PRO A 265 11.38 -0.01 9.82
C PRO A 265 10.67 -0.39 11.12
N GLU A 266 9.39 -0.02 11.22
CA GLU A 266 8.53 -0.27 12.38
C GLU A 266 7.11 -0.60 11.90
N ILE A 267 6.38 -1.42 12.66
CA ILE A 267 4.95 -1.63 12.47
C ILE A 267 4.18 -1.30 13.75
N ILE A 268 3.19 -0.42 13.62
CA ILE A 268 2.27 -0.05 14.70
C ILE A 268 0.99 -0.88 14.58
N LEU A 269 0.69 -1.62 15.64
CA LEU A 269 -0.56 -2.35 15.80
C LEU A 269 -1.58 -1.44 16.47
N PHE A 270 -2.53 -0.92 15.68
CA PHE A 270 -3.68 -0.21 16.18
C PHE A 270 -4.80 -1.23 16.44
N ALA A 271 -5.34 -1.37 17.64
CA ALA A 271 -4.95 -0.70 18.87
C ALA A 271 -4.99 -1.64 20.08
N TYR A 272 -4.42 -1.19 21.20
CA TYR A 272 -4.39 -1.92 22.48
C TYR A 272 -5.75 -2.55 22.85
N ASN A 273 -6.85 -1.81 22.68
CA ASN A 273 -8.20 -2.33 22.93
C ASN A 273 -8.63 -3.42 21.93
N GLN A 274 -8.19 -3.37 20.67
CA GLN A 274 -8.45 -4.41 19.69
C GLN A 274 -7.62 -5.67 19.98
N LEU A 275 -6.33 -5.50 20.30
CA LEU A 275 -5.43 -6.58 20.71
C LEU A 275 -5.93 -7.32 21.96
N LEU A 276 -6.64 -6.63 22.86
CA LEU A 276 -7.27 -7.21 24.05
C LEU A 276 -8.68 -7.77 23.78
N GLY A 277 -9.48 -7.04 23.01
CA GLY A 277 -10.92 -7.22 22.88
C GLY A 277 -11.34 -8.18 21.79
N VAL A 278 -10.58 -8.28 20.70
CA VAL A 278 -10.91 -9.18 19.58
C VAL A 278 -10.50 -10.60 19.95
N LYS A 279 -11.50 -11.43 20.27
CA LYS A 279 -11.30 -12.81 20.69
C LYS A 279 -11.06 -13.75 19.51
N LEU A 280 -10.20 -14.74 19.74
CA LEU A 280 -10.05 -15.85 18.82
C LEU A 280 -11.36 -16.64 18.76
N SER A 281 -11.77 -17.00 17.55
CA SER A 281 -13.06 -17.67 17.32
C SER A 281 -13.01 -18.45 16.01
N PRO A 282 -13.48 -19.71 15.97
CA PRO A 282 -13.50 -20.54 14.77
C PRO A 282 -14.22 -19.89 13.57
N ARG A 283 -15.08 -18.89 13.79
CA ARG A 283 -15.73 -18.13 12.70
C ARG A 283 -14.74 -17.41 11.78
N PHE A 284 -13.50 -17.19 12.24
CA PHE A 284 -12.45 -16.54 11.48
C PHE A 284 -11.49 -17.52 10.78
N ARG A 285 -11.72 -18.83 10.93
CA ARG A 285 -11.00 -19.88 10.22
C ARG A 285 -11.54 -19.95 8.79
N THR A 286 -10.72 -19.63 7.81
CA THR A 286 -11.10 -19.60 6.39
C THR A 286 -11.19 -21.01 5.78
N PRO A 287 -11.92 -21.20 4.66
CA PRO A 287 -12.16 -22.53 4.07
C PRO A 287 -10.89 -23.27 3.62
N TRP A 288 -9.84 -22.56 3.22
CA TRP A 288 -8.57 -23.12 2.76
C TRP A 288 -7.62 -23.53 3.89
N GLN A 289 -7.97 -23.27 5.16
CA GLN A 289 -7.15 -23.68 6.30
C GLN A 289 -7.06 -25.21 6.41
N GLY A 290 -5.84 -25.72 6.60
CA GLY A 290 -5.53 -27.16 6.59
C GLY A 290 -4.83 -27.62 5.30
N MET A 291 -4.70 -26.77 4.29
CA MET A 291 -3.95 -27.05 3.06
C MET A 291 -2.45 -26.81 3.17
N GLY A 292 -1.96 -26.27 4.31
CA GLY A 292 -0.57 -25.84 4.48
C GLY A 292 -0.29 -24.45 3.91
N THR A 293 -1.26 -23.53 3.99
CA THR A 293 -1.13 -22.13 3.56
C THR A 293 -0.11 -21.35 4.40
N SER A 294 0.39 -20.23 3.87
CA SER A 294 1.42 -19.41 4.56
C SER A 294 0.99 -18.91 5.94
N PHE A 295 -0.32 -18.72 6.16
CA PHE A 295 -0.91 -18.54 7.48
C PHE A 295 -1.69 -19.80 7.89
N ASN A 296 -1.35 -20.36 9.06
CA ASN A 296 -2.04 -21.51 9.65
C ASN A 296 -2.83 -21.09 10.89
N TYR A 297 -4.15 -21.07 10.76
CA TYR A 297 -5.08 -20.71 11.84
C TYR A 297 -4.99 -21.67 13.02
N ASP A 298 -4.96 -22.98 12.77
CA ASP A 298 -5.03 -23.99 13.82
C ASP A 298 -3.76 -23.95 14.69
N GLU A 299 -2.58 -23.82 14.06
CA GLU A 299 -1.30 -23.62 14.76
C GLU A 299 -1.24 -22.28 15.50
N MET A 300 -1.78 -21.20 14.89
CA MET A 300 -1.84 -19.89 15.54
C MET A 300 -2.67 -19.92 16.82
N THR A 301 -3.77 -20.68 16.83
CA THR A 301 -4.64 -20.83 18.01
C THR A 301 -4.17 -21.87 19.04
N ALA A 302 -3.11 -22.64 18.75
CA ALA A 302 -2.63 -23.68 19.64
C ALA A 302 -1.97 -23.12 20.92
N PRO A 303 -1.88 -23.92 22.02
CA PRO A 303 -1.25 -23.50 23.26
C PRO A 303 0.22 -23.08 23.06
N ILE A 304 0.62 -21.99 23.71
CA ILE A 304 1.96 -21.40 23.58
C ILE A 304 2.78 -21.73 24.81
N ARG A 305 3.97 -22.30 24.61
CA ARG A 305 4.95 -22.50 25.68
C ARG A 305 5.75 -21.22 25.93
N GLN A 306 5.61 -20.67 27.12
CA GLN A 306 6.31 -19.49 27.60
C GLN A 306 7.77 -19.79 27.98
N LYS A 307 8.61 -18.74 28.03
CA LYS A 307 10.05 -18.86 28.37
C LYS A 307 10.29 -19.46 29.76
N ASN A 308 9.38 -19.25 30.70
CA ASN A 308 9.40 -19.82 32.05
C ASN A 308 8.89 -21.28 32.12
N GLY A 309 8.55 -21.88 30.98
CA GLY A 309 8.08 -23.27 30.88
C GLY A 309 6.57 -23.46 31.04
N THR A 310 5.79 -22.43 31.37
CA THR A 310 4.33 -22.54 31.44
C THR A 310 3.70 -22.60 30.04
N SER A 311 2.50 -23.15 29.96
CA SER A 311 1.69 -23.13 28.74
C SER A 311 0.53 -22.16 28.94
N ILE A 312 0.24 -21.34 27.94
CA ILE A 312 -0.95 -20.49 27.91
C ILE A 312 -1.79 -20.80 26.67
N GLU A 313 -3.10 -20.69 26.82
CA GLU A 313 -4.00 -20.70 25.67
C GLU A 313 -4.11 -19.27 25.13
N PRO A 314 -3.80 -19.02 23.84
CA PRO A 314 -4.03 -17.72 23.27
C PRO A 314 -5.53 -17.42 23.23
N THR A 315 -5.92 -16.20 23.55
CA THR A 315 -7.34 -15.81 23.64
C THR A 315 -7.72 -14.66 22.72
N THR A 316 -6.74 -13.97 22.13
CA THR A 316 -6.95 -12.71 21.43
C THR A 316 -6.16 -12.60 20.13
N MET A 317 -6.57 -11.67 19.27
CA MET A 317 -5.90 -11.39 17.99
C MET A 317 -4.41 -11.01 18.11
N ALA A 318 -3.93 -10.59 19.29
CA ALA A 318 -2.51 -10.29 19.52
C ALA A 318 -1.58 -11.43 19.07
N ARG A 319 -2.05 -12.68 19.21
CA ARG A 319 -1.31 -13.87 18.76
C ARG A 319 -1.05 -13.90 17.26
N ILE A 320 -1.95 -13.35 16.44
CA ILE A 320 -1.79 -13.32 14.99
C ILE A 320 -0.54 -12.51 14.62
N ALA A 321 -0.39 -11.33 15.22
CA ALA A 321 0.75 -10.46 14.96
C ALA A 321 2.07 -11.14 15.34
N ASP A 322 2.12 -11.84 16.47
CA ASP A 322 3.33 -12.56 16.89
C ASP A 322 3.77 -13.63 15.88
N VAL A 323 2.84 -14.48 15.45
CA VAL A 323 3.12 -15.56 14.49
C VAL A 323 3.61 -14.99 13.16
N VAL A 324 2.86 -14.03 12.61
CA VAL A 324 3.09 -13.50 11.28
C VAL A 324 4.35 -12.65 11.21
N LEU A 325 4.58 -11.81 12.21
CA LEU A 325 5.76 -10.94 12.23
C LEU A 325 7.03 -11.75 12.46
N LYS A 326 7.02 -12.80 13.30
CA LYS A 326 8.19 -13.69 13.46
C LYS A 326 8.49 -14.49 12.19
N GLN A 327 7.46 -14.94 11.47
CA GLN A 327 7.62 -15.59 10.17
C GLN A 327 8.21 -14.61 9.14
N THR A 328 7.67 -13.39 9.10
CA THR A 328 8.10 -12.36 8.14
C THR A 328 9.50 -11.84 8.45
N ASP A 329 9.87 -11.69 9.72
CA ASP A 329 11.21 -11.25 10.16
C ASP A 329 12.33 -12.15 9.59
N LYS A 330 12.12 -13.48 9.62
CA LYS A 330 13.05 -14.46 9.03
C LYS A 330 13.24 -14.30 7.52
N LEU A 331 12.21 -13.77 6.85
CA LEU A 331 12.21 -13.57 5.40
C LEU A 331 12.80 -12.21 5.03
N VAL A 332 12.31 -11.12 5.63
CA VAL A 332 12.68 -9.75 5.22
C VAL A 332 14.17 -9.47 5.36
N GLY A 333 14.87 -10.11 6.30
CA GLY A 333 16.33 -10.01 6.43
C GLY A 333 17.11 -10.58 5.23
N LYS A 334 16.48 -11.41 4.40
CA LYS A 334 17.05 -11.98 3.17
C LYS A 334 16.72 -11.16 1.92
N LEU A 335 15.73 -10.26 2.01
CA LEU A 335 15.26 -9.43 0.90
C LEU A 335 16.03 -8.11 0.83
N GLY A 336 16.23 -7.62 -0.40
CA GLY A 336 16.89 -6.34 -0.70
C GLY A 336 15.96 -5.14 -0.53
N ASN A 337 16.24 -4.06 -1.26
CA ASN A 337 15.33 -2.93 -1.36
C ASN A 337 14.30 -3.17 -2.47
N PRO A 338 13.01 -2.86 -2.22
CA PRO A 338 11.96 -2.95 -3.23
C PRO A 338 12.27 -2.19 -4.51
N ILE A 339 12.07 -2.84 -5.66
CA ILE A 339 12.11 -2.22 -7.00
C ILE A 339 10.79 -2.48 -7.73
N GLY A 340 10.55 -1.80 -8.85
CA GLY A 340 9.29 -1.94 -9.58
C GLY A 340 9.12 -0.99 -10.75
N ILE A 341 8.01 -1.16 -11.44
CA ILE A 341 7.57 -0.38 -12.60
C ILE A 341 7.23 1.03 -12.14
N LYS A 342 7.94 2.02 -12.65
CA LYS A 342 7.75 3.41 -12.26
C LYS A 342 6.43 3.94 -12.82
N SER A 343 5.56 4.39 -11.93
CA SER A 343 4.32 5.10 -12.27
C SER A 343 4.40 6.54 -11.78
N TYR A 344 4.29 7.50 -12.70
CA TYR A 344 4.35 8.91 -12.33
C TYR A 344 2.99 9.42 -11.86
N LYS A 345 2.96 9.95 -10.63
CA LYS A 345 1.79 10.57 -10.00
C LYS A 345 2.20 11.92 -9.39
N PRO A 346 1.91 13.05 -10.04
CA PRO A 346 2.17 14.37 -9.46
C PRO A 346 1.47 14.57 -8.10
N PHE A 347 1.90 15.57 -7.33
CA PHE A 347 1.24 15.92 -6.08
C PHE A 347 -0.18 16.46 -6.33
N HIS A 348 -1.09 16.15 -5.40
CA HIS A 348 -2.44 16.73 -5.30
C HIS A 348 -3.35 16.59 -6.52
N VAL A 349 -3.10 15.59 -7.37
CA VAL A 349 -3.93 15.27 -8.54
C VAL A 349 -5.00 14.23 -8.22
N ALA A 350 -6.14 14.34 -8.89
CA ALA A 350 -7.18 13.31 -8.95
C ALA A 350 -7.12 12.56 -10.30
N GLY A 351 -7.74 11.38 -10.39
CA GLY A 351 -7.83 10.65 -11.65
C GLY A 351 -8.20 9.18 -11.45
N ASP A 352 -7.35 8.30 -11.96
CA ASP A 352 -7.47 6.84 -11.81
C ASP A 352 -7.17 6.42 -10.36
N ASP A 353 -8.08 6.73 -9.44
CA ASP A 353 -7.91 6.50 -8.00
C ASP A 353 -7.56 5.04 -7.71
N PHE A 354 -6.46 4.84 -6.98
CA PHE A 354 -5.91 3.57 -6.52
C PHE A 354 -5.56 2.56 -7.62
N LEU A 355 -5.56 2.94 -8.90
CA LEU A 355 -5.37 2.02 -10.03
C LEU A 355 -4.10 1.17 -9.91
N GLN A 356 -3.00 1.75 -9.42
CA GLN A 356 -1.74 1.03 -9.23
C GLN A 356 -1.88 -0.15 -8.27
N ASN A 357 -2.81 -0.11 -7.31
CA ASN A 357 -3.08 -1.25 -6.44
C ASN A 357 -3.79 -2.39 -7.20
N TYR A 358 -4.70 -2.07 -8.12
CA TYR A 358 -5.31 -3.07 -9.01
C TYR A 358 -4.27 -3.67 -9.97
N LEU A 359 -3.35 -2.86 -10.48
CA LEU A 359 -2.23 -3.32 -11.31
C LEU A 359 -1.29 -4.25 -10.54
N GLY A 360 -1.00 -3.93 -9.28
CA GLY A 360 -0.26 -4.81 -8.36
C GLY A 360 -0.91 -6.17 -8.15
N MET A 361 -2.24 -6.19 -8.00
CA MET A 361 -3.01 -7.43 -7.87
C MET A 361 -2.99 -8.30 -9.13
N ILE A 362 -2.72 -7.74 -10.31
CA ILE A 362 -2.47 -8.52 -11.53
C ILE A 362 -0.98 -8.75 -11.77
N GLY A 363 -0.12 -8.64 -10.76
CA GLY A 363 1.28 -9.06 -10.85
C GLY A 363 2.22 -8.06 -11.53
N LEU A 364 1.83 -6.78 -11.56
CA LEU A 364 2.72 -5.68 -11.95
C LEU A 364 3.32 -5.05 -10.69
N PRO A 365 4.62 -5.23 -10.38
CA PRO A 365 5.22 -4.66 -9.18
C PRO A 365 5.29 -3.14 -9.32
N MET A 366 4.38 -2.42 -8.67
CA MET A 366 4.23 -0.98 -8.85
C MET A 366 5.19 -0.17 -7.97
N ASP A 367 5.65 0.97 -8.51
CA ASP A 367 6.49 1.92 -7.81
C ASP A 367 6.04 3.35 -8.15
N ILE A 368 5.18 3.93 -7.31
CA ILE A 368 4.58 5.25 -7.54
C ILE A 368 5.60 6.36 -7.20
N ARG A 369 5.83 7.29 -8.12
CA ARG A 369 6.80 8.38 -8.00
C ARG A 369 6.12 9.74 -8.12
N PRO A 370 6.38 10.69 -7.18
CA PRO A 370 5.90 12.06 -7.28
C PRO A 370 6.65 12.92 -8.32
N VAL A 371 7.79 12.41 -8.82
CA VAL A 371 8.65 13.04 -9.81
C VAL A 371 8.79 12.12 -11.03
N PHE A 372 8.76 12.69 -12.23
CA PHE A 372 8.85 11.93 -13.48
C PHE A 372 10.18 11.15 -13.56
N PRO A 373 10.15 9.82 -13.75
CA PRO A 373 11.34 8.99 -13.83
C PRO A 373 12.00 9.12 -15.22
N LYS A 374 13.26 9.57 -15.28
CA LYS A 374 13.94 9.92 -16.55
C LYS A 374 14.90 8.84 -17.08
N ASP A 375 15.04 7.73 -16.37
CA ASP A 375 16.07 6.71 -16.56
C ASP A 375 15.50 5.28 -16.75
N GLN A 376 14.21 5.18 -17.09
CA GLN A 376 13.50 3.90 -17.24
C GLN A 376 13.17 3.61 -18.70
N GLN A 377 13.25 2.35 -19.12
CA GLN A 377 12.77 1.89 -20.42
C GLN A 377 11.26 2.02 -20.57
N VAL A 378 10.50 1.87 -19.49
CA VAL A 378 9.04 1.97 -19.46
C VAL A 378 8.62 2.87 -18.30
N VAL A 379 7.73 3.83 -18.60
CA VAL A 379 7.00 4.60 -17.57
C VAL A 379 5.50 4.41 -17.74
N LEU A 380 4.79 4.21 -16.63
CA LEU A 380 3.34 4.22 -16.60
C LEU A 380 2.80 5.62 -16.25
N LEU A 381 1.93 6.14 -17.10
CA LEU A 381 1.22 7.40 -16.91
C LEU A 381 -0.29 7.15 -16.86
N THR A 382 -0.90 7.33 -15.69
CA THR A 382 -2.35 7.21 -15.49
C THR A 382 -3.04 8.55 -15.70
N ALA A 383 -4.38 8.61 -15.59
CA ALA A 383 -5.12 9.88 -15.68
C ALA A 383 -4.61 10.95 -14.70
N GLN A 384 -3.98 10.53 -13.60
CA GLN A 384 -3.37 11.40 -12.60
C GLN A 384 -2.23 12.27 -13.16
N ALA A 385 -1.55 11.81 -14.21
CA ALA A 385 -0.47 12.57 -14.84
C ALA A 385 -0.97 13.78 -15.66
N ALA A 386 -2.26 13.85 -16.01
CA ALA A 386 -2.82 14.83 -16.95
C ALA A 386 -2.53 16.30 -16.61
N GLN A 387 -2.40 16.61 -15.31
CA GLN A 387 -2.18 17.96 -14.80
C GLN A 387 -0.70 18.35 -14.68
N ALA A 388 0.23 17.45 -14.99
CA ALA A 388 1.66 17.75 -14.94
C ALA A 388 2.05 18.77 -16.04
N PRO A 389 2.67 19.92 -15.69
CA PRO A 389 2.98 20.97 -16.67
C PRO A 389 3.92 20.52 -17.80
N GLU A 390 4.93 19.70 -17.47
CA GLU A 390 5.97 19.27 -18.42
C GLU A 390 5.67 17.91 -19.09
N LEU A 391 4.48 17.33 -18.86
CA LEU A 391 4.16 15.95 -19.25
C LEU A 391 4.51 15.64 -20.71
N MET A 392 4.06 16.46 -21.66
CA MET A 392 4.28 16.20 -23.09
C MET A 392 5.74 16.36 -23.51
N THR A 393 6.49 17.22 -22.81
CA THR A 393 7.94 17.34 -23.02
C THR A 393 8.64 16.07 -22.58
N ASP A 394 8.28 15.53 -21.42
CA ASP A 394 8.84 14.30 -20.88
C ASP A 394 8.48 13.08 -21.74
N ILE A 395 7.21 12.94 -22.15
CA ILE A 395 6.75 11.88 -23.07
C ILE A 395 7.57 11.89 -24.37
N ARG A 396 7.72 13.06 -25.01
CA ARG A 396 8.48 13.17 -26.27
C ARG A 396 9.94 12.76 -26.08
N LYS A 397 10.60 13.27 -25.05
CA LYS A 397 12.01 12.95 -24.76
C LYS A 397 12.20 11.45 -24.53
N GLN A 398 11.29 10.82 -23.80
CA GLN A 398 11.32 9.38 -23.55
C GLN A 398 11.22 8.59 -24.86
N LEU A 399 10.16 8.83 -25.64
CA LEU A 399 9.93 8.15 -26.92
C LEU A 399 11.05 8.37 -27.94
N GLN A 400 11.53 9.61 -28.08
CA GLN A 400 12.63 9.94 -29.00
C GLN A 400 13.96 9.28 -28.61
N SER A 401 14.15 8.99 -27.32
CA SER A 401 15.34 8.27 -26.84
C SER A 401 15.26 6.75 -26.99
N GLY A 402 14.23 6.22 -27.65
CA GLY A 402 14.06 4.78 -27.87
C GLY A 402 13.38 4.04 -26.72
N ARG A 403 12.85 4.77 -25.74
CA ARG A 403 12.19 4.23 -24.56
C ARG A 403 10.68 4.33 -24.70
N ASP A 404 9.97 3.47 -24.02
CA ASP A 404 8.52 3.34 -24.16
C ASP A 404 7.76 4.11 -23.08
N VAL A 405 6.55 4.52 -23.43
CA VAL A 405 5.58 5.14 -22.54
C VAL A 405 4.29 4.32 -22.58
N VAL A 406 3.75 3.96 -21.42
CA VAL A 406 2.43 3.32 -21.32
C VAL A 406 1.47 4.32 -20.69
N ILE A 407 0.40 4.66 -21.39
CA ILE A 407 -0.67 5.51 -20.89
C ILE A 407 -1.93 4.69 -20.63
N THR A 408 -2.76 5.10 -19.67
CA THR A 408 -4.12 4.52 -19.51
C THR A 408 -5.10 5.13 -20.50
N SER A 409 -6.19 4.41 -20.80
CA SER A 409 -7.36 4.99 -21.48
C SER A 409 -7.88 6.24 -20.75
N GLY A 410 -7.79 6.27 -19.41
CA GLY A 410 -8.11 7.45 -18.59
C GLY A 410 -7.25 8.67 -18.92
N LEU A 411 -5.93 8.52 -19.02
CA LEU A 411 -5.05 9.63 -19.44
C LEU A 411 -5.32 10.06 -20.88
N LEU A 412 -5.48 9.10 -21.79
CA LEU A 412 -5.80 9.40 -23.19
C LEU A 412 -7.10 10.21 -23.31
N LYS A 413 -8.11 9.89 -22.49
CA LYS A 413 -9.36 10.64 -22.42
C LYS A 413 -9.21 12.02 -21.80
N ALA A 414 -8.30 12.18 -20.83
CA ALA A 414 -8.10 13.45 -20.12
C ALA A 414 -7.36 14.50 -20.95
N ILE A 415 -6.44 14.09 -21.84
CA ILE A 415 -5.63 14.99 -22.67
C ILE A 415 -5.54 14.57 -24.15
N PRO A 416 -6.68 14.31 -24.83
CA PRO A 416 -6.71 13.70 -26.15
C PRO A 416 -5.92 14.49 -27.20
N GLU A 417 -6.11 15.81 -27.23
CA GLU A 417 -5.44 16.67 -28.22
C GLU A 417 -3.93 16.77 -27.99
N LYS A 418 -3.46 16.65 -26.73
CA LYS A 418 -2.02 16.63 -26.46
C LYS A 418 -1.38 15.34 -26.95
N ILE A 419 -2.04 14.19 -26.77
CA ILE A 419 -1.53 12.90 -27.24
C ILE A 419 -1.55 12.83 -28.78
N ALA A 420 -2.57 13.44 -29.42
CA ALA A 420 -2.67 13.57 -30.87
C ALA A 420 -1.44 14.18 -31.54
N GLU A 421 -0.76 15.11 -30.85
CA GLU A 421 0.46 15.77 -31.35
C GLU A 421 1.63 14.81 -31.57
N ILE A 422 1.57 13.59 -31.02
CA ILE A 422 2.58 12.54 -31.21
C ILE A 422 2.02 11.30 -31.92
N VAL A 423 0.81 10.84 -31.56
CA VAL A 423 0.16 9.68 -32.16
C VAL A 423 -1.35 9.91 -32.26
N GLU A 424 -1.96 9.57 -33.39
CA GLU A 424 -3.38 9.86 -33.69
C GLU A 424 -4.33 8.87 -33.00
N LEU A 425 -4.31 8.90 -31.67
CA LEU A 425 -5.14 8.07 -30.79
C LEU A 425 -6.17 8.94 -30.08
N ARG A 426 -7.36 8.38 -29.81
CA ARG A 426 -8.39 9.01 -28.99
C ARG A 426 -9.10 7.98 -28.11
N CYS A 427 -9.57 8.39 -26.94
CA CYS A 427 -10.48 7.59 -26.13
C CYS A 427 -11.80 8.34 -26.03
N THR A 428 -12.89 7.70 -26.46
CA THR A 428 -14.21 8.34 -26.51
C THR A 428 -15.08 7.97 -25.30
N ASP A 429 -16.27 8.56 -25.23
CA ASP A 429 -17.31 8.15 -24.28
C ASP A 429 -18.03 6.85 -24.69
N LEU A 430 -17.82 6.37 -25.92
CA LEU A 430 -18.40 5.11 -26.36
C LEU A 430 -17.79 3.95 -25.56
N LYS A 431 -18.65 2.97 -25.28
CA LYS A 431 -18.31 1.78 -24.51
C LYS A 431 -18.52 0.52 -25.34
N ALA A 432 -17.78 -0.52 -25.02
CA ALA A 432 -17.96 -1.85 -25.60
C ALA A 432 -18.11 -2.88 -24.48
N LEU A 433 -19.06 -3.79 -24.65
CA LEU A 433 -19.11 -5.02 -23.87
C LEU A 433 -18.24 -6.07 -24.56
N VAL A 434 -17.25 -6.60 -23.85
CA VAL A 434 -16.30 -7.59 -24.36
C VAL A 434 -16.18 -8.75 -23.40
N ASN A 435 -15.94 -9.96 -23.91
CA ASN A 435 -15.67 -11.15 -23.09
C ASN A 435 -14.74 -12.15 -23.77
N ASP A 436 -14.41 -11.96 -25.05
CA ASP A 436 -13.53 -12.82 -25.81
C ASP A 436 -12.29 -12.05 -26.25
N PHE A 437 -11.12 -12.53 -25.84
CA PHE A 437 -9.80 -11.97 -26.15
C PHE A 437 -9.11 -12.80 -27.25
N GLY A 438 -9.88 -13.59 -27.99
CA GLY A 438 -9.42 -14.42 -29.11
C GLY A 438 -8.41 -15.46 -28.64
N ARG A 439 -7.21 -15.45 -29.25
CA ARG A 439 -6.13 -16.39 -28.89
C ARG A 439 -5.68 -16.29 -27.43
N TYR A 440 -6.00 -15.19 -26.75
CA TYR A 440 -5.64 -14.97 -25.35
C TYR A 440 -6.68 -15.55 -24.36
N GLY A 441 -7.83 -16.03 -24.85
CA GLY A 441 -8.85 -16.70 -24.04
C GLY A 441 -10.11 -15.86 -23.83
N GLN A 442 -10.97 -16.31 -22.92
CA GLN A 442 -12.27 -15.68 -22.63
C GLN A 442 -12.37 -15.33 -21.15
N ALA A 443 -12.97 -14.18 -20.86
CA ALA A 443 -13.33 -13.78 -19.51
C ALA A 443 -14.57 -14.54 -19.05
N GLY A 444 -14.70 -14.78 -17.74
CA GLY A 444 -15.88 -15.46 -17.17
C GLY A 444 -17.15 -14.61 -17.16
N ARG A 445 -17.05 -13.31 -17.46
CA ARG A 445 -18.16 -12.35 -17.49
C ARG A 445 -17.95 -11.31 -18.59
N ASP A 446 -19.02 -10.59 -18.93
CA ASP A 446 -18.93 -9.42 -19.81
C ASP A 446 -18.24 -8.27 -19.08
N LEU A 447 -17.32 -7.61 -19.78
CA LEU A 447 -16.52 -6.49 -19.29
C LEU A 447 -16.92 -5.23 -20.05
N LEU A 448 -17.19 -4.14 -19.34
CA LEU A 448 -17.47 -2.84 -19.95
C LEU A 448 -16.16 -2.04 -20.06
N ILE A 449 -15.73 -1.78 -21.29
CA ILE A 449 -14.50 -1.03 -21.57
C ILE A 449 -14.78 0.24 -22.37
N PRO A 450 -13.98 1.31 -22.22
CA PRO A 450 -14.02 2.44 -23.12
C PRO A 450 -13.46 2.07 -24.50
N GLN A 451 -13.97 2.71 -25.55
CA GLN A 451 -13.48 2.52 -26.92
C GLN A 451 -12.29 3.45 -27.20
N VAL A 452 -11.11 2.86 -27.37
CA VAL A 452 -9.92 3.53 -27.89
C VAL A 452 -9.95 3.47 -29.42
N GLN A 453 -9.93 4.64 -30.05
CA GLN A 453 -9.90 4.83 -31.49
C GLN A 453 -8.48 5.07 -31.98
N TYR A 454 -8.18 4.52 -33.14
CA TYR A 454 -6.87 4.61 -33.80
C TYR A 454 -7.04 4.48 -35.31
N TYR A 455 -6.07 4.97 -36.08
CA TYR A 455 -6.05 4.78 -37.51
C TYR A 455 -5.31 3.50 -37.92
N THR A 456 -5.92 2.74 -38.83
CA THR A 456 -5.34 1.51 -39.37
C THR A 456 -3.96 1.78 -39.98
N ASN A 457 -3.00 0.92 -39.69
CA ASN A 457 -1.59 1.00 -40.08
C ASN A 457 -0.73 2.04 -39.35
N ASP A 458 -1.31 2.90 -38.49
CA ASP A 458 -0.56 3.79 -37.60
C ASP A 458 -0.32 3.16 -36.22
N ALA A 459 -1.34 2.46 -35.70
CA ALA A 459 -1.26 1.71 -34.44
C ALA A 459 -1.66 0.23 -34.60
N TRP A 460 -1.21 -0.59 -33.66
CA TRP A 460 -1.36 -2.04 -33.70
C TRP A 460 -1.88 -2.60 -32.38
N GLU A 461 -2.99 -3.32 -32.43
CA GLU A 461 -3.52 -4.03 -31.26
C GLU A 461 -2.57 -5.18 -30.89
N VAL A 462 -2.00 -5.11 -29.68
CA VAL A 462 -1.21 -6.19 -29.10
C VAL A 462 -2.14 -7.22 -28.47
N VAL A 463 -3.13 -6.74 -27.75
CA VAL A 463 -4.23 -7.51 -27.17
C VAL A 463 -5.53 -6.84 -27.59
N SER A 464 -6.45 -7.65 -28.11
CA SER A 464 -7.78 -7.24 -28.58
C SER A 464 -8.84 -7.97 -27.77
N ALA A 465 -10.02 -7.37 -27.65
CA ALA A 465 -11.20 -8.04 -27.11
C ALA A 465 -12.46 -7.67 -27.88
N GLY A 466 -13.43 -8.58 -27.90
CA GLY A 466 -14.71 -8.45 -28.58
C GLY A 466 -15.79 -9.27 -27.90
N ARG A 467 -16.98 -9.33 -28.52
CA ARG A 467 -18.12 -10.13 -28.03
C ARG A 467 -18.91 -10.79 -29.17
N PRO A 468 -18.51 -12.00 -29.60
CA PRO A 468 -17.17 -12.55 -29.45
C PRO A 468 -16.16 -11.77 -30.31
N LEU A 469 -14.86 -11.97 -30.10
CA LEU A 469 -13.82 -11.49 -31.02
C LEU A 469 -13.62 -12.50 -32.14
N THR A 470 -13.53 -13.78 -31.78
CA THR A 470 -13.36 -14.89 -32.72
C THR A 470 -14.68 -15.16 -33.44
N GLY A 471 -14.72 -14.91 -34.75
CA GLY A 471 -15.95 -15.03 -35.55
C GLY A 471 -16.98 -13.92 -35.31
N GLY A 472 -16.62 -12.89 -34.54
CA GLY A 472 -17.45 -11.70 -34.33
C GLY A 472 -17.26 -10.63 -35.41
N VAL A 473 -17.95 -9.50 -35.24
CA VAL A 473 -17.99 -8.40 -36.23
C VAL A 473 -17.23 -7.14 -35.80
N SER A 474 -16.78 -7.08 -34.54
CA SER A 474 -16.09 -5.91 -33.97
C SER A 474 -15.14 -6.34 -32.85
N GLY A 475 -13.99 -5.68 -32.77
CA GLY A 475 -13.02 -5.80 -31.70
C GLY A 475 -12.50 -4.44 -31.29
N TYR A 476 -11.98 -4.36 -30.08
CA TYR A 476 -11.42 -3.14 -29.49
C TYR A 476 -10.10 -3.48 -28.79
N PRO A 477 -9.12 -2.55 -28.78
CA PRO A 477 -7.83 -2.82 -28.16
C PRO A 477 -7.94 -2.82 -26.64
N ILE A 478 -7.33 -3.83 -26.02
CA ILE A 478 -7.02 -3.86 -24.59
C ILE A 478 -5.63 -3.29 -24.34
N LEU A 479 -4.68 -3.62 -25.22
CA LEU A 479 -3.35 -3.04 -25.23
C LEU A 479 -3.00 -2.64 -26.66
N LEU A 480 -2.96 -1.34 -26.92
CA LEU A 480 -2.65 -0.76 -28.23
C LEU A 480 -1.20 -0.27 -28.25
N ARG A 481 -0.50 -0.43 -29.37
CA ARG A 481 0.86 0.10 -29.59
C ARG A 481 0.89 1.06 -30.78
N ALA A 482 1.35 2.27 -30.55
CA ALA A 482 1.65 3.27 -31.59
C ALA A 482 3.16 3.61 -31.57
N PRO A 483 3.92 3.27 -32.61
CA PRO A 483 5.32 3.65 -32.72
C PRO A 483 5.50 5.17 -32.83
N TYR A 484 6.52 5.73 -32.16
CA TYR A 484 6.88 7.14 -32.32
C TYR A 484 8.40 7.33 -32.19
N ALA A 485 9.04 7.84 -33.24
CA ALA A 485 10.49 7.89 -33.35
C ALA A 485 11.13 6.50 -33.12
N ALA A 486 12.00 6.36 -32.12
CA ALA A 486 12.65 5.09 -31.78
C ALA A 486 11.90 4.29 -30.70
N GLY A 487 10.91 4.89 -30.03
CA GLY A 487 10.14 4.27 -28.94
C GLY A 487 8.71 3.92 -29.34
N ASN A 488 7.94 3.45 -28.38
CA ASN A 488 6.53 3.12 -28.55
C ASN A 488 5.68 3.77 -27.46
N LEU A 489 4.56 4.36 -27.87
CA LEU A 489 3.49 4.72 -26.96
C LEU A 489 2.47 3.58 -26.93
N TYR A 490 2.21 3.05 -25.75
CA TYR A 490 1.18 2.05 -25.50
C TYR A 490 -0.03 2.68 -24.82
N VAL A 491 -1.22 2.20 -25.17
CA VAL A 491 -2.46 2.51 -24.44
C VAL A 491 -2.96 1.24 -23.79
N LEU A 492 -3.00 1.21 -22.45
CA LEU A 492 -3.66 0.18 -21.67
C LEU A 492 -5.11 0.61 -21.40
N THR A 493 -6.05 -0.13 -21.97
CA THR A 493 -7.49 0.11 -21.76
C THR A 493 -7.89 -0.38 -20.37
N ILE A 494 -8.20 0.57 -19.50
CA ILE A 494 -8.74 0.31 -18.17
C ILE A 494 -10.26 0.18 -18.29
N PRO A 495 -10.88 -0.92 -17.81
CA PRO A 495 -12.32 -1.05 -17.76
C PRO A 495 -12.97 0.03 -16.87
N ASP A 496 -14.25 0.32 -17.09
CA ASP A 496 -14.96 1.33 -16.30
C ASP A 496 -15.04 0.98 -14.81
N ASP A 497 -15.09 -0.33 -14.51
CA ASP A 497 -14.82 -0.88 -13.18
C ASP A 497 -13.42 -1.50 -13.18
N MET A 498 -12.47 -0.86 -12.49
CA MET A 498 -11.07 -1.32 -12.41
C MET A 498 -10.95 -2.75 -11.85
N GLY A 499 -11.90 -3.21 -11.02
CA GLY A 499 -11.94 -4.58 -10.53
C GLY A 499 -12.07 -5.63 -11.63
N ASN A 500 -12.60 -5.25 -12.80
CA ASN A 500 -12.73 -6.14 -13.96
C ASN A 500 -11.38 -6.48 -14.60
N LEU A 501 -10.27 -5.81 -14.22
CA LEU A 501 -8.92 -6.27 -14.53
C LEU A 501 -8.67 -7.70 -14.02
N TYR A 502 -9.36 -8.11 -12.95
CA TYR A 502 -9.23 -9.45 -12.39
C TYR A 502 -9.97 -10.52 -13.18
N ASP A 503 -10.84 -10.13 -14.11
CA ASP A 503 -11.56 -11.05 -14.98
C ASP A 503 -10.87 -11.26 -16.34
N PHE A 504 -9.75 -10.57 -16.57
CA PHE A 504 -8.98 -10.73 -17.79
C PHE A 504 -8.35 -12.15 -17.86
N PRO A 505 -8.38 -12.81 -19.03
CA PRO A 505 -7.72 -14.09 -19.20
C PRO A 505 -6.21 -14.01 -18.91
N ALA A 506 -5.65 -15.06 -18.30
CA ALA A 506 -4.23 -15.11 -17.92
C ALA A 506 -3.29 -14.76 -19.07
N LYS A 507 -3.54 -15.25 -20.29
CA LYS A 507 -2.68 -14.97 -21.45
C LYS A 507 -2.72 -13.50 -21.88
N ALA A 508 -3.84 -12.80 -21.69
CA ALA A 508 -3.92 -11.37 -21.96
C ALA A 508 -3.11 -10.58 -20.92
N LEU A 509 -3.23 -10.96 -19.63
CA LEU A 509 -2.41 -10.39 -18.55
C LEU A 509 -0.92 -10.61 -18.77
N ASN A 510 -0.52 -11.78 -19.27
CA ASN A 510 0.89 -12.09 -19.53
C ASN A 510 1.51 -11.15 -20.58
N GLU A 511 0.76 -10.77 -21.64
CA GLU A 511 1.25 -9.78 -22.61
C GLU A 511 1.42 -8.39 -21.99
N ILE A 512 0.49 -7.99 -21.12
CA ILE A 512 0.59 -6.73 -20.38
C ILE A 512 1.85 -6.76 -19.49
N ARG A 513 2.04 -7.81 -18.69
CA ARG A 513 3.21 -7.99 -17.81
C ARG A 513 4.53 -7.97 -18.59
N ARG A 514 4.59 -8.66 -19.72
CA ARG A 514 5.78 -8.73 -20.59
C ARG A 514 6.18 -7.35 -21.13
N ILE A 515 5.20 -6.49 -21.47
CA ILE A 515 5.47 -5.14 -21.96
C ILE A 515 5.82 -4.18 -20.83
N MET A 516 5.09 -4.25 -19.72
CA MET A 516 5.28 -3.36 -18.58
C MET A 516 6.60 -3.59 -17.85
N SER A 517 7.13 -4.82 -17.87
CA SER A 517 8.29 -5.23 -17.06
C SER A 517 9.62 -5.19 -17.83
N ARG A 518 9.77 -4.37 -18.88
CA ARG A 518 11.01 -4.35 -19.69
C ARG A 518 12.24 -3.81 -18.97
N ASP A 519 12.05 -3.03 -17.91
CA ASP A 519 13.12 -2.61 -17.00
C ASP A 519 13.54 -3.70 -16.02
N MET A 520 12.87 -4.86 -16.06
CA MET A 520 13.05 -5.94 -15.11
C MET A 520 13.55 -7.19 -15.81
N ASP A 521 14.42 -7.91 -15.13
CA ASP A 521 14.92 -9.23 -15.53
C ASP A 521 13.90 -10.36 -15.28
N ILE A 522 12.72 -10.01 -14.74
CA ILE A 522 11.71 -10.97 -14.28
C ILE A 522 10.28 -10.45 -14.44
N TYR A 523 9.34 -11.34 -14.78
CA TYR A 523 7.90 -11.10 -14.74
C TYR A 523 7.10 -12.41 -14.50
N LEU A 524 5.79 -12.29 -14.27
CA LEU A 524 4.90 -13.44 -14.06
C LEU A 524 4.10 -13.83 -15.30
N GLU A 525 3.91 -15.14 -15.46
CA GLU A 525 2.80 -15.72 -16.20
C GLU A 525 1.86 -16.44 -15.23
N ALA A 526 0.67 -15.89 -15.03
CA ALA A 526 -0.26 -16.30 -13.97
C ALA A 526 -1.70 -15.86 -14.27
N PRO A 527 -2.72 -16.40 -13.58
CA PRO A 527 -4.02 -15.73 -13.50
C PRO A 527 -3.91 -14.35 -12.83
N SER A 528 -5.05 -13.64 -12.74
CA SER A 528 -5.17 -12.43 -11.93
C SER A 528 -5.07 -12.77 -10.43
N LYS A 529 -5.00 -11.73 -9.59
CA LYS A 529 -4.88 -11.86 -8.12
C LYS A 529 -3.66 -12.67 -7.70
N VAL A 530 -2.57 -12.54 -8.46
CA VAL A 530 -1.24 -13.05 -8.10
C VAL A 530 -0.27 -11.87 -8.13
N GLY A 531 0.25 -11.51 -6.96
CA GLY A 531 1.20 -10.42 -6.79
C GLY A 531 2.64 -10.85 -7.06
N LEU A 532 3.43 -9.91 -7.58
CA LEU A 532 4.88 -10.01 -7.68
C LEU A 532 5.51 -8.87 -6.89
N PHE A 533 6.47 -9.21 -6.03
CA PHE A 533 7.29 -8.26 -5.29
C PHE A 533 8.77 -8.57 -5.58
N VAL A 534 9.52 -7.58 -6.02
CA VAL A 534 10.92 -7.76 -6.47
C VAL A 534 11.85 -6.82 -5.73
N TYR A 535 13.11 -7.24 -5.62
CA TYR A 535 14.14 -6.53 -4.85
C TYR A 535 15.46 -6.44 -5.61
N ASP A 536 16.23 -5.39 -5.32
CA ASP A 536 17.51 -5.09 -5.97
C ASP A 536 18.64 -6.11 -5.74
N ASN A 537 18.49 -7.02 -4.78
CA ASN A 537 19.47 -8.06 -4.44
C ASN A 537 19.18 -9.42 -5.11
N LYS A 538 18.45 -9.39 -6.24
CA LYS A 538 17.99 -10.58 -6.96
C LYS A 538 17.15 -11.53 -6.11
N THR A 539 16.25 -10.98 -5.30
CA THR A 539 15.23 -11.75 -4.60
C THR A 539 13.83 -11.29 -5.01
N LEU A 540 12.86 -12.16 -4.76
CA LEU A 540 11.45 -11.90 -5.07
C LEU A 540 10.53 -12.64 -4.11
N VAL A 541 9.29 -12.15 -4.02
CA VAL A 541 8.16 -12.85 -3.40
C VAL A 541 7.02 -12.88 -4.42
N VAL A 542 6.37 -14.04 -4.53
CA VAL A 542 5.14 -14.23 -5.31
C VAL A 542 4.03 -14.67 -4.37
N GLU A 543 2.86 -14.06 -4.49
CA GLU A 543 1.76 -14.26 -3.56
C GLU A 543 0.44 -14.47 -4.30
N ASN A 544 -0.30 -15.50 -3.91
CA ASN A 544 -1.61 -15.80 -4.45
C ASN A 544 -2.69 -15.24 -3.52
N PHE A 545 -3.49 -14.31 -4.01
CA PHE A 545 -4.63 -13.70 -3.31
C PHE A 545 -5.97 -14.36 -3.65
N ASN A 546 -5.95 -15.46 -4.40
CA ASN A 546 -7.14 -16.26 -4.69
C ASN A 546 -7.44 -17.23 -3.54
N ASP A 547 -8.71 -17.61 -3.45
CA ASP A 547 -9.20 -18.62 -2.49
C ASP A 547 -8.87 -20.06 -2.91
N GLU A 548 -8.28 -20.23 -4.10
CA GLU A 548 -7.92 -21.51 -4.70
C GLU A 548 -6.44 -21.57 -5.08
N PRO A 549 -5.82 -22.77 -5.12
CA PRO A 549 -4.46 -22.92 -5.63
C PRO A 549 -4.33 -22.45 -7.09
N VAL A 550 -3.20 -21.85 -7.43
CA VAL A 550 -2.90 -21.37 -8.78
C VAL A 550 -1.54 -21.85 -9.25
N GLU A 551 -1.46 -22.19 -10.53
CA GLU A 551 -0.19 -22.46 -11.22
C GLU A 551 0.38 -21.15 -11.76
N VAL A 552 1.66 -20.93 -11.47
CA VAL A 552 2.40 -19.72 -11.87
C VAL A 552 3.66 -20.15 -12.62
N ARG A 553 4.04 -19.38 -13.63
CA ARG A 553 5.40 -19.40 -14.18
C ARG A 553 6.08 -18.07 -13.86
N ILE A 554 7.27 -18.15 -13.30
CA ILE A 554 8.19 -17.02 -13.18
C ILE A 554 9.05 -17.04 -14.45
N VAL A 555 9.04 -15.95 -15.21
CA VAL A 555 9.82 -15.83 -16.45
C VAL A 555 10.98 -14.88 -16.22
N THR A 556 12.18 -15.31 -16.60
CA THR A 556 13.43 -14.58 -16.40
C THR A 556 14.23 -14.48 -17.69
N ASP A 557 15.27 -13.65 -17.68
CA ASP A 557 16.37 -13.77 -18.64
C ASP A 557 17.00 -15.18 -18.64
N ASP A 558 17.65 -15.55 -19.74
CA ASP A 558 18.27 -16.86 -19.95
C ASP A 558 19.53 -17.09 -19.09
N GLU A 559 20.13 -16.02 -18.58
CA GLU A 559 21.23 -16.08 -17.61
C GLU A 559 20.80 -16.68 -16.26
N VAL A 560 19.52 -16.59 -15.89
CA VAL A 560 19.01 -17.13 -14.62
C VAL A 560 18.77 -18.63 -14.76
N THR A 561 19.56 -19.42 -14.04
CA THR A 561 19.57 -20.89 -14.20
C THR A 561 18.82 -21.62 -13.10
N ARG A 562 18.51 -20.94 -11.99
CA ARG A 562 17.75 -21.53 -10.87
C ARG A 562 17.09 -20.47 -10.00
N LEU A 563 16.00 -20.87 -9.35
CA LEU A 563 15.38 -20.14 -8.24
C LEU A 563 15.54 -20.96 -6.96
N GLU A 564 16.12 -20.38 -5.92
CA GLU A 564 16.31 -21.00 -4.61
C GLU A 564 15.31 -20.43 -3.62
N ASN A 565 14.47 -21.27 -3.03
CA ASN A 565 13.44 -20.87 -2.08
C ASN A 565 14.09 -20.37 -0.78
N LEU A 566 13.74 -19.15 -0.36
CA LEU A 566 14.35 -18.49 0.79
C LEU A 566 13.87 -19.03 2.15
N GLU A 567 12.81 -19.81 2.18
CA GLU A 567 12.21 -20.35 3.40
C GLU A 567 12.73 -21.76 3.70
N ASN A 568 12.86 -22.61 2.68
CA ASN A 568 13.23 -24.02 2.85
C ASN A 568 14.47 -24.48 2.04
N GLY A 569 15.01 -23.66 1.14
CA GLY A 569 16.19 -23.99 0.32
C GLY A 569 15.91 -24.85 -0.92
N ASP A 570 14.64 -25.17 -1.22
CA ASP A 570 14.28 -25.93 -2.42
C ASP A 570 14.69 -25.18 -3.70
N ILE A 571 15.17 -25.93 -4.70
CA ILE A 571 15.64 -25.36 -5.96
C ILE A 571 14.65 -25.68 -7.08
N LEU A 572 14.18 -24.64 -7.77
CA LEU A 572 13.44 -24.75 -9.03
C LEU A 572 14.40 -24.64 -10.21
N ALA A 573 14.36 -25.65 -11.09
CA ALA A 573 15.06 -25.65 -12.37
C ALA A 573 14.16 -25.07 -13.47
N PRO A 574 14.75 -24.48 -14.53
CA PRO A 574 13.99 -23.95 -15.65
C PRO A 574 13.29 -25.08 -16.39
N LEU A 575 12.09 -24.80 -16.90
CA LEU A 575 11.40 -25.69 -17.81
C LEU A 575 12.21 -25.83 -19.12
N PRO A 576 12.14 -26.99 -19.79
CA PRO A 576 12.71 -27.14 -21.13
C PRO A 576 12.19 -26.05 -22.07
N ALA A 577 13.06 -25.48 -22.88
CA ALA A 577 12.69 -24.45 -23.84
C ALA A 577 11.59 -24.97 -24.78
N GLU A 578 10.45 -24.27 -24.83
CA GLU A 578 9.41 -24.56 -25.81
C GLU A 578 9.89 -24.12 -27.20
N PRO A 579 9.65 -24.90 -28.28
CA PRO A 579 10.10 -24.52 -29.61
C PRO A 579 9.40 -23.23 -30.07
N VAL A 580 10.17 -22.15 -30.15
CA VAL A 580 9.68 -20.83 -30.56
C VAL A 580 9.55 -20.80 -32.09
N GLN A 581 8.32 -20.96 -32.62
CA GLN A 581 8.01 -20.66 -34.02
C GLN A 581 7.77 -19.15 -34.19
N SER A 582 8.85 -18.35 -34.20
CA SER A 582 8.79 -16.91 -34.44
C SER A 582 9.62 -16.52 -35.66
N ARG A 583 9.07 -15.65 -36.52
CA ARG A 583 9.81 -15.00 -37.61
C ARG A 583 10.64 -13.80 -37.14
N ARG A 584 10.56 -13.42 -35.86
CA ARG A 584 11.31 -12.33 -35.24
C ARG A 584 12.36 -12.87 -34.26
N PRO A 585 13.52 -12.20 -34.10
CA PRO A 585 14.46 -12.52 -33.03
C PRO A 585 13.73 -12.49 -31.68
N VAL A 586 13.82 -13.58 -30.93
CA VAL A 586 13.27 -13.67 -29.57
C VAL A 586 14.46 -13.72 -28.63
N THR A 587 14.51 -12.80 -27.68
CA THR A 587 15.48 -12.88 -26.57
C THR A 587 15.21 -14.19 -25.83
N PRO A 588 16.20 -15.07 -25.67
CA PRO A 588 16.00 -16.30 -24.92
C PRO A 588 15.54 -15.98 -23.49
N LYS A 589 14.61 -16.79 -22.97
CA LYS A 589 14.02 -16.62 -21.64
C LYS A 589 13.93 -17.98 -20.97
N ASN A 590 14.14 -18.01 -19.66
CA ASN A 590 13.86 -19.17 -18.83
C ASN A 590 12.51 -19.02 -18.16
N SER A 591 11.85 -20.14 -17.86
CA SER A 591 10.60 -20.14 -17.11
C SER A 591 10.61 -21.20 -16.02
N PHE A 592 10.12 -20.86 -14.84
CA PHE A 592 10.11 -21.73 -13.67
C PHE A 592 8.67 -21.94 -13.23
N ARG A 593 8.22 -23.20 -13.16
CA ARG A 593 6.86 -23.53 -12.73
C ARG A 593 6.80 -23.69 -11.23
N LEU A 594 5.76 -23.14 -10.62
CA LEU A 594 5.40 -23.42 -9.24
C LEU A 594 3.87 -23.40 -9.04
N SER A 595 3.44 -24.14 -8.03
CA SER A 595 2.09 -24.07 -7.48
C SER A 595 2.08 -23.16 -6.25
N LEU A 596 1.12 -22.25 -6.16
CA LEU A 596 0.85 -21.41 -4.99
C LEU A 596 -0.51 -21.79 -4.40
N LEU A 597 -0.53 -22.06 -3.10
CA LEU A 597 -1.76 -22.33 -2.36
C LEU A 597 -2.59 -21.05 -2.17
N PRO A 598 -3.87 -21.14 -1.75
CA PRO A 598 -4.68 -19.97 -1.44
C PRO A 598 -4.02 -19.07 -0.40
N HIS A 599 -4.11 -17.74 -0.57
CA HIS A 599 -3.61 -16.74 0.39
C HIS A 599 -2.21 -17.07 0.91
N SER A 600 -1.33 -17.46 -0.01
CA SER A 600 0.00 -17.96 0.31
C SER A 600 1.05 -17.35 -0.59
N TYR A 601 2.23 -17.15 -0.03
CA TYR A 601 3.39 -16.62 -0.71
C TYR A 601 4.52 -17.65 -0.78
N LYS A 602 5.44 -17.45 -1.72
CA LYS A 602 6.76 -18.10 -1.76
C LYS A 602 7.82 -17.07 -2.12
N ALA A 603 8.95 -17.14 -1.45
CA ALA A 603 10.07 -16.24 -1.69
C ALA A 603 11.27 -16.96 -2.30
N PHE A 604 11.97 -16.30 -3.22
CA PHE A 604 13.10 -16.89 -3.94
C PHE A 604 14.27 -15.91 -4.08
N GLN A 605 15.48 -16.46 -4.13
CA GLN A 605 16.65 -15.82 -4.72
C GLN A 605 16.91 -16.42 -6.09
N TYR A 606 17.21 -15.59 -7.08
CA TYR A 606 17.50 -16.06 -8.43
C TYR A 606 18.97 -15.84 -8.79
N LYS A 607 19.56 -16.84 -9.47
CA LYS A 607 20.99 -16.95 -9.73
C LYS A 607 21.31 -17.27 -11.17
#